data_AF-A0A2W7R673-F1
#
_entry.id   AF-A0A2W7R673-F1
#
_cell.length_a   1.000
_cell.length_b   1.000
_cell.length_c   1.000
_cell.angle_alpha   90.00
_cell.angle_beta   90.00
_cell.angle_gamma   90.00
#
_symmetry.space_group_name_H-M   'P 1'
#
loop_
_entity.id
_entity.type
_entity.pdbx_description
1 polymer ?
#
loop_
_entity_poly.entity_id
_entity_poly.type
_entity_poly.pdbx_seq_one_letter_code
_entity_poly.pdbx_strand_id
1 'polypeptide(L)'
;MAETGTPVTHAPPGRNTPVVEMMARGITLAVTTDGTAPNRFFDLLQTARLFQSVQHVLRGHDRYFFPPGKVLEMITIDAAKVLGLDHEIGSLEPGKKADIVVLDMRAPHLTPDWQPVHRMIAQAVGHDVETVMVDGRMLMEDRRITSVDEGAALAEGNRIARQLVARSGLDAHLRDPGWGQLYRTFDAPVTLPEG
;
A
#
# COMPACT_ATOMS: atom_id res chain seq x y z
N MET A 1 -4.14 -21.90 -10.60
CA MET A 1 -4.68 -20.63 -10.05
C MET A 1 -6.12 -20.43 -10.51
N ALA A 2 -6.39 -20.23 -11.79
CA ALA A 2 -7.77 -20.11 -12.29
C ALA A 2 -8.60 -21.37 -12.03
N GLU A 3 -8.09 -22.56 -12.38
CA GLU A 3 -8.76 -23.85 -12.16
C GLU A 3 -9.09 -24.13 -10.69
N THR A 4 -8.28 -23.59 -9.79
CA THR A 4 -8.36 -23.81 -8.34
C THR A 4 -9.06 -22.68 -7.60
N GLY A 5 -9.52 -21.63 -8.32
CA GLY A 5 -10.08 -20.43 -7.71
C GLY A 5 -9.11 -19.66 -6.79
N THR A 6 -7.81 -19.89 -6.93
CA THR A 6 -6.80 -19.31 -6.02
C THR A 6 -6.61 -17.82 -6.31
N PRO A 7 -6.89 -16.92 -5.35
CA PRO A 7 -6.73 -15.48 -5.53
C PRO A 7 -5.26 -15.05 -5.42
N VAL A 8 -4.97 -13.80 -5.77
CA VAL A 8 -3.61 -13.24 -5.79
C VAL A 8 -3.55 -11.90 -5.05
N THR A 9 -2.53 -11.71 -4.22
CA THR A 9 -2.10 -10.39 -3.76
C THR A 9 -0.92 -9.92 -4.59
N HIS A 10 -0.94 -8.66 -5.02
CA HIS A 10 0.15 -8.05 -5.77
C HIS A 10 0.66 -6.81 -5.05
N ALA A 11 1.97 -6.77 -4.80
CA ALA A 11 2.69 -5.62 -4.28
C ALA A 11 3.58 -5.03 -5.41
N PRO A 12 3.14 -3.95 -6.08
CA PRO A 12 3.67 -3.54 -7.38
C PRO A 12 5.16 -3.19 -7.46
N PRO A 13 5.80 -2.51 -6.49
CA PRO A 13 7.13 -2.03 -6.76
C PRO A 13 8.11 -3.21 -6.87
N GLY A 14 8.76 -3.32 -8.04
CA GLY A 14 9.76 -4.35 -8.34
C GLY A 14 9.23 -5.71 -8.77
N ARG A 15 7.95 -5.86 -9.15
CA ARG A 15 7.39 -7.15 -9.61
C ARG A 15 6.73 -7.05 -10.99
N ASN A 16 7.11 -7.95 -11.91
CA ASN A 16 6.49 -8.06 -13.24
C ASN A 16 5.38 -9.13 -13.26
N THR A 17 4.39 -8.99 -12.38
CA THR A 17 3.27 -9.93 -12.33
C THR A 17 2.37 -9.75 -13.57
N PRO A 18 1.98 -10.83 -14.29
CA PRO A 18 1.11 -10.75 -15.47
C PRO A 18 -0.36 -10.53 -15.06
N VAL A 19 -0.65 -9.36 -14.50
CA VAL A 19 -1.93 -9.03 -13.84
C VAL A 19 -3.11 -9.08 -14.81
N VAL A 20 -2.96 -8.50 -16.00
CA VAL A 20 -4.01 -8.48 -17.02
C VAL A 20 -4.38 -9.90 -17.46
N GLU A 21 -3.37 -10.73 -17.68
CA GLU A 21 -3.54 -12.12 -18.11
C GLU A 21 -4.17 -12.98 -17.01
N MET A 22 -3.83 -12.71 -15.74
CA MET A 22 -4.47 -13.35 -14.59
C MET A 22 -5.95 -12.96 -14.50
N MET A 23 -6.26 -11.66 -14.57
CA MET A 23 -7.64 -11.17 -14.50
C MET A 23 -8.50 -11.64 -15.69
N ALA A 24 -7.93 -11.69 -16.90
CA ALA A 24 -8.60 -12.23 -18.09
C ALA A 24 -8.97 -13.72 -17.94
N ARG A 25 -8.29 -14.46 -17.05
CA ARG A 25 -8.60 -15.85 -16.68
C ARG A 25 -9.52 -15.97 -15.45
N GLY A 26 -10.10 -14.87 -15.00
CA GLY A 26 -11.02 -14.84 -13.84
C GLY A 26 -10.32 -14.91 -12.48
N ILE A 27 -8.99 -14.71 -12.41
CA ILE A 27 -8.29 -14.68 -11.13
C ILE A 27 -8.57 -13.34 -10.44
N THR A 28 -9.09 -13.41 -9.21
CA THR A 28 -9.28 -12.23 -8.37
C THR A 28 -7.94 -11.76 -7.83
N LEU A 29 -7.68 -10.45 -7.93
CA LEU A 29 -6.41 -9.86 -7.54
C LEU A 29 -6.59 -8.62 -6.67
N ALA A 30 -5.85 -8.57 -5.58
CA ALA A 30 -5.78 -7.44 -4.67
C ALA A 30 -4.45 -6.68 -4.81
N VAL A 31 -4.51 -5.35 -4.73
CA VAL A 31 -3.30 -4.52 -4.59
C VAL A 31 -2.97 -4.39 -3.11
N THR A 32 -1.71 -4.60 -2.76
CA THR A 32 -1.22 -4.63 -1.37
C THR A 32 0.10 -3.88 -1.24
N THR A 33 0.45 -3.47 -0.02
CA THR A 33 1.69 -2.71 0.26
C THR A 33 2.92 -3.61 0.49
N ASP A 34 2.73 -4.91 0.74
CA ASP A 34 3.75 -5.83 1.29
C ASP A 34 4.11 -5.44 2.74
N GLY A 35 5.05 -4.51 2.92
CA GLY A 35 5.52 -4.01 4.20
C GLY A 35 6.37 -2.74 4.02
N THR A 36 6.84 -2.14 5.12
CA THR A 36 7.55 -0.84 5.14
C THR A 36 9.02 -0.91 4.72
N ALA A 37 9.72 -1.98 5.10
CA ALA A 37 11.15 -2.15 4.81
C ALA A 37 11.38 -2.84 3.45
N PRO A 38 12.46 -2.52 2.71
CA PRO A 38 13.45 -1.47 2.97
C PRO A 38 13.14 -0.11 2.31
N ASN A 39 12.12 -0.02 1.45
CA ASN A 39 11.93 1.15 0.57
C ASN A 39 10.47 1.33 0.10
N ARG A 40 9.51 1.10 0.99
CA ARG A 40 8.08 1.10 0.65
C ARG A 40 7.34 2.10 1.52
N PHE A 41 6.42 2.85 0.92
CA PHE A 41 5.47 3.64 1.70
C PHE A 41 4.36 2.72 2.20
N PHE A 42 4.00 2.82 3.49
CA PHE A 42 2.85 2.10 4.05
C PHE A 42 1.57 2.90 3.80
N ASP A 43 1.27 3.09 2.52
CA ASP A 43 0.17 3.91 2.02
C ASP A 43 -0.49 3.19 0.83
N LEU A 44 -1.73 2.75 1.06
CA LEU A 44 -2.47 1.96 0.07
C LEU A 44 -2.91 2.80 -1.14
N LEU A 45 -3.23 4.09 -0.95
CA LEU A 45 -3.63 4.98 -2.05
C LEU A 45 -2.45 5.24 -2.99
N GLN A 46 -1.27 5.50 -2.41
CA GLN A 46 -0.05 5.65 -3.21
C GLN A 46 0.35 4.33 -3.90
N THR A 47 0.17 3.20 -3.23
CA THR A 47 0.43 1.87 -3.82
C THR A 47 -0.53 1.55 -4.96
N ALA A 48 -1.81 1.90 -4.83
CA ALA A 48 -2.82 1.79 -5.89
C ALA A 48 -2.49 2.67 -7.10
N ARG A 49 -2.07 3.91 -6.88
CA ARG A 49 -1.61 4.82 -7.94
C ARG A 49 -0.38 4.28 -8.67
N LEU A 50 0.58 3.78 -7.90
CA LEU A 50 1.80 3.18 -8.44
C LEU A 50 1.48 1.93 -9.25
N PHE A 51 0.60 1.05 -8.75
CA PHE A 51 0.09 -0.10 -9.49
C PHE A 51 -0.44 0.32 -10.86
N GLN A 52 -1.39 1.27 -10.88
CA GLN A 52 -2.00 1.75 -12.12
C GLN A 52 -0.94 2.28 -13.09
N SER A 53 -0.04 3.13 -12.61
CA SER A 53 1.02 3.73 -13.41
C SER A 53 2.00 2.70 -13.99
N VAL A 54 2.41 1.72 -13.18
CA VAL A 54 3.30 0.62 -13.62
C VAL A 54 2.62 -0.20 -14.71
N GLN A 55 1.34 -0.54 -14.53
CA GLN A 55 0.60 -1.28 -15.54
C GLN A 55 0.46 -0.49 -16.84
N HIS A 56 0.23 0.82 -16.80
CA HIS A 56 0.23 1.66 -18.02
C HIS A 56 1.57 1.59 -18.75
N VAL A 57 2.69 1.74 -18.03
CA VAL A 57 4.04 1.70 -18.62
C VAL A 57 4.34 0.33 -19.23
N LEU A 58 4.06 -0.76 -18.51
CA LEU A 58 4.28 -2.13 -18.99
C LEU A 58 3.43 -2.49 -20.22
N ARG A 59 2.36 -1.73 -20.49
CA ARG A 59 1.46 -1.92 -21.64
C ARG A 59 1.61 -0.82 -22.69
N GLY A 60 2.82 -0.29 -22.85
CA GLY A 60 3.12 0.67 -23.91
C GLY A 60 2.49 2.05 -23.69
N HIS A 61 2.40 2.47 -22.42
CA HIS A 61 1.77 3.72 -21.99
C HIS A 61 0.25 3.80 -22.26
N ASP A 62 -0.43 2.65 -22.36
CA ASP A 62 -1.87 2.61 -22.49
C ASP A 62 -2.57 2.97 -21.16
N ARG A 63 -3.15 4.17 -21.12
CA ARG A 63 -3.84 4.73 -19.95
C ARG A 63 -5.29 4.25 -19.80
N TYR A 64 -5.80 3.45 -20.73
CA TYR A 64 -7.16 2.91 -20.65
C TYR A 64 -7.24 1.63 -19.80
N PHE A 65 -6.09 1.03 -19.46
CA PHE A 65 -6.05 -0.07 -18.50
C PHE A 65 -6.30 0.42 -17.07
N PHE A 66 -6.97 -0.42 -16.26
CA PHE A 66 -7.22 -0.16 -14.84
C PHE A 66 -7.89 1.20 -14.57
N PRO A 67 -9.14 1.41 -14.99
CA PRO A 67 -9.86 2.62 -14.62
C PRO A 67 -9.92 2.76 -13.08
N PRO A 68 -9.93 3.98 -12.51
CA PRO A 68 -9.88 4.19 -11.07
C PRO A 68 -10.91 3.42 -10.25
N GLY A 69 -12.14 3.25 -10.75
CA GLY A 69 -13.14 2.40 -10.10
C GLY A 69 -12.67 0.95 -9.92
N LYS A 70 -12.02 0.38 -10.93
CA LYS A 70 -11.44 -0.96 -10.82
C LYS A 70 -10.28 -1.01 -9.83
N VAL A 71 -9.43 0.00 -9.83
CA VAL A 71 -8.32 0.09 -8.86
C VAL A 71 -8.87 0.20 -7.43
N LEU A 72 -9.97 0.94 -7.22
CA LEU A 72 -10.67 1.02 -5.94
C LEU A 72 -11.19 -0.37 -5.51
N GLU A 73 -11.83 -1.13 -6.40
CA GLU A 73 -12.25 -2.51 -6.10
C GLU A 73 -11.07 -3.36 -5.63
N MET A 74 -9.91 -3.26 -6.31
CA MET A 74 -8.69 -4.02 -6.01
C MET A 74 -8.06 -3.70 -4.66
N ILE A 75 -8.41 -2.57 -4.03
CA ILE A 75 -7.99 -2.21 -2.67
C ILE A 75 -9.13 -2.28 -1.64
N THR A 76 -10.32 -2.73 -2.04
CA THR A 76 -11.50 -2.87 -1.17
C THR A 76 -12.15 -4.24 -1.34
N ILE A 77 -13.19 -4.35 -2.17
CA ILE A 77 -14.00 -5.57 -2.28
C ILE A 77 -13.24 -6.75 -2.87
N ASP A 78 -12.34 -6.55 -3.84
CA ASP A 78 -11.53 -7.64 -4.37
C ASP A 78 -10.46 -8.07 -3.37
N ALA A 79 -9.95 -7.15 -2.54
CA ALA A 79 -9.08 -7.51 -1.42
C ALA A 79 -9.81 -8.35 -0.37
N ALA A 80 -11.06 -8.01 -0.05
CA ALA A 80 -11.90 -8.83 0.82
C ALA A 80 -12.16 -10.22 0.24
N LYS A 81 -12.41 -10.34 -1.07
CA LYS A 81 -12.57 -11.64 -1.77
C LYS A 81 -11.30 -12.48 -1.70
N VAL A 82 -10.13 -11.84 -1.89
CA VAL A 82 -8.83 -12.53 -1.77
C VAL A 82 -8.63 -13.12 -0.37
N LEU A 83 -9.18 -12.47 0.67
CA LEU A 83 -9.15 -12.94 2.05
C LEU A 83 -10.30 -13.91 2.41
N GLY A 84 -11.29 -14.10 1.52
CA GLY A 84 -12.51 -14.86 1.82
C GLY A 84 -13.47 -14.17 2.79
N LEU A 85 -13.35 -12.84 2.95
CA LEU A 85 -14.10 -12.01 3.90
C LEU A 85 -15.06 -11.04 3.19
N ASP A 86 -15.30 -11.20 1.90
CA ASP A 86 -16.17 -10.32 1.11
C ASP A 86 -17.63 -10.34 1.55
N HIS A 87 -18.05 -11.36 2.31
CA HIS A 87 -19.36 -11.40 2.96
C HIS A 87 -19.45 -10.55 4.24
N GLU A 88 -18.31 -10.14 4.82
CA GLU A 88 -18.24 -9.36 6.05
C GLU A 88 -17.76 -7.92 5.82
N ILE A 89 -16.83 -7.70 4.88
CA ILE A 89 -16.12 -6.42 4.67
C ILE A 89 -15.94 -6.09 3.19
N GLY A 90 -15.29 -4.96 2.90
CA GLY A 90 -14.84 -4.58 1.56
C GLY A 90 -15.84 -3.77 0.73
N SER A 91 -17.08 -3.63 1.19
CA SER A 91 -18.08 -2.73 0.59
C SER A 91 -19.07 -2.23 1.64
N LEU A 92 -19.72 -1.09 1.35
CA LEU A 92 -20.77 -0.51 2.19
C LEU A 92 -22.13 -1.08 1.78
N GLU A 93 -22.48 -2.21 2.37
CA GLU A 93 -23.75 -2.92 2.12
C GLU A 93 -24.41 -3.33 3.45
N PRO A 94 -25.75 -3.27 3.56
CA PRO A 94 -26.44 -3.73 4.77
C PRO A 94 -26.06 -5.17 5.14
N GLY A 95 -25.74 -5.39 6.42
CA GLY A 95 -25.33 -6.70 6.94
C GLY A 95 -23.82 -6.90 7.03
N LYS A 96 -23.01 -6.08 6.35
CA LYS A 96 -21.55 -6.07 6.51
C LYS A 96 -21.10 -5.24 7.71
N LYS A 97 -19.86 -5.45 8.16
CA LYS A 97 -19.22 -4.67 9.23
C LYS A 97 -19.09 -3.21 8.82
N ALA A 98 -19.18 -2.33 9.82
CA ALA A 98 -18.98 -0.90 9.64
C ALA A 98 -17.49 -0.54 9.61
N ASP A 99 -16.81 -0.96 8.54
CA ASP A 99 -15.43 -0.62 8.21
C ASP A 99 -15.45 0.56 7.22
N ILE A 100 -15.28 1.77 7.73
CA ILE A 100 -15.52 3.02 6.99
C ILE A 100 -14.27 3.91 7.06
N VAL A 101 -13.89 4.43 5.90
CA VAL A 101 -12.82 5.43 5.77
C VAL A 101 -13.41 6.69 5.14
N VAL A 102 -13.17 7.84 5.78
CA VAL A 102 -13.57 9.15 5.27
C VAL A 102 -12.31 9.90 4.85
N LEU A 103 -12.33 10.47 3.65
CA LEU A 103 -11.24 11.28 3.11
C LEU A 103 -11.68 12.74 3.03
N ASP A 104 -10.84 13.64 3.52
CA ASP A 104 -11.01 15.08 3.32
C ASP A 104 -10.42 15.48 1.98
N MET A 105 -11.28 15.62 0.98
CA MET A 105 -10.87 15.89 -0.39
C MET A 105 -10.69 17.39 -0.70
N ARG A 106 -10.66 18.25 0.33
CA ARG A 106 -10.57 19.72 0.21
C ARG A 106 -9.14 20.20 0.45
N ALA A 107 -8.22 19.75 -0.39
CA ALA A 107 -6.82 20.12 -0.32
C ALA A 107 -6.32 20.73 -1.65
N PRO A 108 -5.25 21.55 -1.63
CA PRO A 108 -4.70 22.13 -2.86
C PRO A 108 -4.30 21.10 -3.92
N HIS A 109 -3.72 19.95 -3.52
CA HIS A 109 -3.34 18.88 -4.47
C HIS A 109 -4.52 18.07 -5.01
N LEU A 110 -5.72 18.29 -4.46
CA LEU A 110 -6.97 17.66 -4.88
C LEU A 110 -7.91 18.65 -5.58
N THR A 111 -7.51 19.90 -5.78
CA THR A 111 -8.38 20.89 -6.43
C THR A 111 -8.08 20.94 -7.94
N PRO A 112 -9.09 20.92 -8.84
CA PRO A 112 -10.53 21.07 -8.62
C PRO A 112 -11.31 19.80 -8.24
N ASP A 113 -12.52 19.98 -7.69
CA ASP A 113 -13.38 18.90 -7.17
C ASP A 113 -14.30 18.28 -8.21
N TRP A 114 -13.73 17.42 -9.05
CA TRP A 114 -14.46 16.61 -10.02
C TRP A 114 -14.05 15.14 -9.93
N GLN A 115 -14.96 14.23 -10.32
CA GLN A 115 -14.72 12.80 -10.43
C GLN A 115 -14.03 12.20 -9.18
N PRO A 116 -14.72 12.16 -8.03
CA PRO A 116 -14.09 11.90 -6.73
C PRO A 116 -13.28 10.60 -6.68
N VAL A 117 -13.75 9.53 -7.31
CA VAL A 117 -13.03 8.24 -7.38
C VAL A 117 -11.75 8.34 -8.22
N HIS A 118 -11.81 9.02 -9.38
CA HIS A 118 -10.62 9.25 -10.20
C HIS A 118 -9.57 10.01 -9.41
N ARG A 119 -9.98 11.10 -8.78
CA ARG A 119 -9.12 11.96 -8.00
C ARG A 119 -8.52 11.23 -6.79
N MET A 120 -9.34 10.47 -6.06
CA MET A 120 -8.89 9.67 -4.92
C MET A 120 -7.77 8.70 -5.33
N ILE A 121 -7.95 7.92 -6.39
CA ILE A 121 -6.93 6.96 -6.84
C ILE A 121 -5.70 7.67 -7.43
N ALA A 122 -5.91 8.73 -8.22
CA ALA A 122 -4.83 9.35 -8.98
C ALA A 122 -4.02 10.39 -8.18
N GLN A 123 -4.55 10.96 -7.10
CA GLN A 123 -3.96 12.14 -6.45
C GLN A 123 -3.92 12.05 -4.93
N ALA A 124 -4.89 11.38 -4.29
CA ALA A 124 -4.93 11.33 -2.83
C ALA A 124 -3.73 10.55 -2.25
N VAL A 125 -3.41 10.89 -1.02
CA VAL A 125 -2.37 10.26 -0.19
C VAL A 125 -2.96 9.88 1.15
N GLY A 126 -2.28 9.05 1.93
CA GLY A 126 -2.77 8.59 3.23
C GLY A 126 -3.10 9.72 4.22
N HIS A 127 -2.44 10.88 4.09
CA HIS A 127 -2.75 12.07 4.91
C HIS A 127 -4.14 12.69 4.62
N ASP A 128 -4.73 12.39 3.46
CA ASP A 128 -6.07 12.83 3.13
C ASP A 128 -7.15 12.01 3.87
N VAL A 129 -6.79 10.88 4.48
CA VAL A 129 -7.69 10.13 5.36
C VAL A 129 -7.92 10.91 6.65
N GLU A 130 -9.19 11.25 6.91
CA GLU A 130 -9.61 12.07 8.04
C GLU A 130 -10.15 11.21 9.19
N THR A 131 -10.99 10.23 8.87
CA THR A 131 -11.67 9.40 9.87
C THR A 131 -11.61 7.93 9.46
N VAL A 132 -11.37 7.05 10.44
CA VAL A 132 -11.35 5.60 10.26
C VAL A 132 -12.18 4.93 11.35
N MET A 133 -13.15 4.14 10.91
CA MET A 133 -13.99 3.27 11.73
C MET A 133 -13.75 1.82 11.32
N VAL A 134 -13.60 0.93 12.29
CA VAL A 134 -13.45 -0.52 12.08
C VAL A 134 -14.43 -1.24 13.00
N ASP A 135 -15.28 -2.09 12.42
CA ASP A 135 -16.35 -2.81 13.09
C ASP A 135 -17.22 -1.89 13.98
N GLY A 136 -17.53 -0.69 13.48
CA GLY A 136 -18.31 0.31 14.20
C GLY A 136 -17.54 1.12 15.26
N ARG A 137 -16.26 0.80 15.49
CA ARG A 137 -15.41 1.51 16.46
C ARG A 137 -14.54 2.56 15.77
N MET A 138 -14.61 3.79 16.26
CA MET A 138 -13.72 4.87 15.84
C MET A 138 -12.28 4.59 16.26
N LEU A 139 -11.36 4.52 15.30
CA LEU A 139 -9.91 4.38 15.53
C LEU A 139 -9.15 5.68 15.27
N MET A 140 -9.69 6.53 14.41
CA MET A 140 -9.22 7.88 14.11
C MET A 140 -10.42 8.78 13.79
N GLU A 141 -10.44 9.99 14.32
CA GLU A 141 -11.49 10.99 14.12
C GLU A 141 -10.84 12.36 13.94
N ASP A 142 -11.22 13.11 12.91
CA ASP A 142 -10.62 14.42 12.57
C ASP A 142 -9.08 14.40 12.54
N ARG A 143 -8.51 13.35 11.93
CA ARG A 143 -7.06 13.05 11.87
C ARG A 143 -6.38 12.83 13.22
N ARG A 144 -7.14 12.70 14.30
CA ARG A 144 -6.63 12.36 15.63
C ARG A 144 -6.80 10.87 15.87
N ILE A 145 -5.69 10.15 16.03
CA ILE A 145 -5.72 8.73 16.36
C ILE A 145 -6.23 8.57 17.81
N THR A 146 -7.25 7.75 17.98
CA THR A 146 -7.91 7.52 19.29
C THR A 146 -7.61 6.13 19.86
N SER A 147 -7.00 5.26 19.04
CA SER A 147 -6.77 3.86 19.35
C SER A 147 -5.41 3.57 19.98
N VAL A 148 -4.40 4.42 19.75
CA VAL A 148 -3.03 4.26 20.26
C VAL A 148 -2.42 5.60 20.64
N ASP A 149 -1.45 5.58 21.56
CA ASP A 149 -0.54 6.72 21.79
C ASP A 149 0.54 6.71 20.70
N GLU A 150 0.43 7.63 19.74
CA GLU A 150 1.35 7.73 18.61
C GLU A 150 2.80 8.01 19.05
N GLY A 151 2.99 8.88 20.05
CA GLY A 151 4.31 9.23 20.54
C GLY A 151 5.00 8.05 21.20
N ALA A 152 4.27 7.30 22.02
CA ALA A 152 4.77 6.08 22.66
C ALA A 152 5.09 4.99 21.62
N ALA A 153 4.22 4.78 20.62
CA ALA A 153 4.45 3.81 19.56
C ALA A 153 5.70 4.12 18.73
N LEU A 154 5.91 5.39 18.37
CA LEU A 154 7.10 5.84 17.64
C LEU A 154 8.38 5.70 18.49
N ALA A 155 8.32 6.05 19.77
CA ALA A 155 9.45 5.90 20.69
C ALA A 155 9.85 4.42 20.83
N GLU A 156 8.87 3.54 20.98
CA GLU A 156 9.09 2.10 21.11
C GLU A 156 9.65 1.48 19.82
N GLY A 157 9.09 1.83 18.66
CA GLY A 157 9.60 1.38 17.36
C GLY A 157 11.07 1.76 17.16
N ASN A 158 11.44 3.00 17.49
CA ASN A 158 12.83 3.46 17.44
C ASN A 158 13.75 2.69 18.40
N ARG A 159 13.27 2.42 19.62
CA ARG A 159 14.01 1.66 20.63
C ARG A 159 14.30 0.25 20.14
N ILE A 160 13.29 -0.47 19.64
CA ILE A 160 13.43 -1.83 19.13
C ILE A 160 14.36 -1.87 17.91
N ALA A 161 14.20 -0.93 16.97
CA ALA A 161 15.03 -0.85 15.77
C ALA A 161 16.52 -0.70 16.12
N ARG A 162 16.86 0.22 17.04
CA ARG A 162 18.25 0.41 17.50
C ARG A 162 18.81 -0.83 18.18
N GLN A 163 18.01 -1.50 19.01
CA GLN A 163 18.45 -2.75 19.66
C GLN A 163 18.68 -3.88 18.65
N LEU A 164 17.86 -3.98 17.61
CA LEU A 164 18.05 -4.95 16.53
C LEU A 164 19.37 -4.71 15.79
N VAL A 165 19.64 -3.47 15.41
CA VAL A 165 20.90 -3.09 14.74
C VAL A 165 22.10 -3.49 15.60
N ALA A 166 22.10 -3.11 16.89
CA ALA A 166 23.20 -3.38 17.80
C ALA A 166 23.44 -4.88 18.01
N ARG A 167 22.38 -5.67 18.22
CA ARG A 167 22.51 -7.13 18.41
C ARG A 167 22.94 -7.87 17.16
N SER A 168 22.64 -7.33 15.98
CA SER A 168 23.02 -7.91 14.69
C SER A 168 24.37 -7.39 14.17
N GLY A 169 25.05 -6.48 14.90
CA GLY A 169 26.32 -5.88 14.48
C GLY A 169 26.22 -5.04 13.21
N LEU A 170 25.04 -4.48 12.90
CA LEU A 170 24.78 -3.80 11.63
C LEU A 170 25.12 -2.30 11.63
N ASP A 171 25.62 -1.75 12.74
CA ASP A 171 25.92 -0.32 12.89
C ASP A 171 26.85 0.21 11.78
N ALA A 172 27.85 -0.58 11.39
CA ALA A 172 28.80 -0.21 10.33
C ALA A 172 28.16 -0.04 8.94
N HIS A 173 26.93 -0.54 8.75
CA HIS A 173 26.19 -0.44 7.49
C HIS A 173 25.20 0.73 7.46
N LEU A 174 24.98 1.43 8.58
CA LEU A 174 24.12 2.61 8.66
C LEU A 174 24.84 3.88 8.18
N ARG A 175 25.34 3.86 6.95
CA ARG A 175 26.00 4.99 6.30
C ARG A 175 25.37 5.29 4.94
N ASP A 176 25.49 6.54 4.50
CA ASP A 176 25.07 6.94 3.15
C ASP A 176 25.79 6.07 2.11
N PRO A 177 25.04 5.39 1.22
CA PRO A 177 25.62 4.47 0.26
C PRO A 177 26.24 5.13 -0.99
N GLY A 178 26.22 6.47 -1.11
CA GLY A 178 26.88 7.16 -2.23
C GLY A 178 26.25 8.49 -2.66
N TRP A 179 26.17 9.48 -1.76
CA TRP A 179 25.84 10.87 -2.14
C TRP A 179 26.74 11.37 -3.27
N GLY A 180 26.14 11.83 -4.38
CA GLY A 180 26.87 12.30 -5.57
C GLY A 180 27.34 11.21 -6.52
N GLN A 181 27.00 9.94 -6.28
CA GLN A 181 27.29 8.82 -7.18
C GLN A 181 26.05 8.43 -7.98
N LEU A 182 26.22 8.06 -9.25
CA LEU A 182 25.13 7.54 -10.08
C LEU A 182 24.78 6.08 -9.74
N TYR A 183 25.77 5.32 -9.25
CA TYR A 183 25.62 3.91 -8.87
C TYR A 183 26.08 3.71 -7.43
N ARG A 184 25.41 2.80 -6.71
CA ARG A 184 25.90 2.35 -5.41
C ARG A 184 27.19 1.56 -5.61
N THR A 185 28.31 2.10 -5.15
CA THR A 185 29.60 1.44 -5.15
C THR A 185 29.90 0.96 -3.72
N PHE A 186 30.43 -0.26 -3.59
CA PHE A 186 30.92 -0.77 -2.32
C PHE A 186 32.44 -0.69 -2.34
N ASP A 187 33.04 -0.01 -1.37
CA ASP A 187 34.50 0.10 -1.25
C ASP A 187 35.18 -1.26 -0.96
N ALA A 188 34.41 -2.21 -0.40
CA ALA A 188 34.84 -3.57 -0.12
C ALA A 188 33.71 -4.57 -0.49
N PRO A 189 34.03 -5.83 -0.86
CA PRO A 189 33.03 -6.85 -1.13
C PRO A 189 32.11 -7.08 0.07
N VAL A 190 30.79 -7.14 -0.15
CA VAL A 190 29.83 -7.52 0.90
C VAL A 190 30.02 -9.01 1.19
N THR A 191 30.58 -9.32 2.36
CA THR A 191 30.70 -10.68 2.89
C THR A 191 29.52 -10.94 3.82
N LEU A 192 28.65 -11.88 3.47
CA LEU A 192 27.53 -12.29 4.32
C LEU A 192 28.05 -13.25 5.41
N PRO A 193 27.42 -13.28 6.60
CA PRO A 193 27.72 -14.29 7.61
C PRO A 193 27.52 -15.69 7.04
N GLU A 194 28.42 -16.63 7.37
CA GLU A 194 28.19 -18.05 7.09
C GLU A 194 26.97 -18.50 7.89
N GLY A 195 25.96 -19.02 7.18
CA GLY A 195 24.67 -19.45 7.73
C GLY A 195 24.74 -20.76 8.49
#